data_AF-A0AAW5EUK0-F1
#
_entry.id   AF-A0AAW5EUK0-F1
#
_cell.length_a   1.000
_cell.length_b   1.000
_cell.length_c   1.000
_cell.angle_alpha   90.00
_cell.angle_beta   90.00
_cell.angle_gamma   90.00
#
_symmetry.space_group_name_H-M   'P 1'
#
loop_
_entity.id
_entity.type
_entity.pdbx_description
1 polymer ?
#
loop_
_entity_poly.entity_id
_entity_poly.type
_entity_poly.pdbx_seq_one_letter_code
_entity_poly.pdbx_strand_id
1 'polypeptide(L)'
;AGMGMLGQKIGTLMPDGVLRSLIVDGVIAGAGSVVTFLPQILILFAWILVLEESGYLPRAAFLLDRLMSFAGLSGRSFIPLLSSFACAVPGIMSTRTIQNPRDRLVTILIAPLMTCSARLPVYTLLIGAFIPHRNIAHFLSLQGLVLFGLYAVAIASALVVARVLRWRNADRQEATLLMELPAYRV
;
A
#
# COMPACT_ATOMS: atom_id res chain seq x y z
N ALA A 1 15.97 15.41 9.94
CA ALA A 1 17.09 16.16 10.54
C ALA A 1 16.63 17.08 11.70
N GLY A 2 15.62 17.95 11.53
CA GLY A 2 15.22 18.94 12.55
C GLY A 2 14.66 18.36 13.87
N MET A 3 13.80 17.33 13.82
CA MET A 3 13.23 16.73 15.04
C MET A 3 14.23 15.92 15.87
N GLY A 4 15.28 15.37 15.25
CA GLY A 4 16.38 14.70 15.97
C GLY A 4 17.22 15.66 16.82
N MET A 5 17.45 16.89 16.33
CA MET A 5 18.15 17.94 17.09
C MET A 5 17.31 18.47 18.26
N LEU A 6 15.99 18.54 18.10
CA LEU A 6 15.05 18.88 19.19
C LEU A 6 15.04 17.80 20.29
N GLY A 7 15.04 16.51 19.90
CA GLY A 7 15.14 15.39 20.85
C GLY A 7 16.44 15.39 21.65
N GLN A 8 17.58 15.67 21.00
CA GLN A 8 18.87 15.78 21.69
C GLN A 8 18.93 16.96 22.67
N LYS A 9 18.41 18.14 22.29
CA LYS A 9 18.39 19.32 23.18
C LYS A 9 17.51 19.10 24.41
N ILE A 10 16.35 18.46 24.26
CA ILE A 10 15.46 18.16 25.39
C ILE A 10 16.07 17.05 26.26
N GLY A 11 16.75 16.08 25.65
CA GLY A 11 17.48 15.03 26.35
C GLY A 11 18.65 15.52 27.22
N THR A 12 19.23 16.69 26.95
CA THR A 12 20.27 17.28 27.80
C THR A 12 19.73 18.09 28.99
N LEU A 13 18.43 18.40 29.00
CA LEU A 13 17.78 19.22 30.05
C LEU A 13 17.08 18.38 31.13
N MET A 14 16.92 17.07 30.91
CA MET A 14 16.24 16.16 31.85
C MET A 14 17.15 15.04 32.34
N PRO A 15 17.07 14.68 33.63
CA PRO A 15 17.79 13.53 34.19
C PRO A 15 17.30 12.22 33.56
N ASP A 16 18.20 11.23 33.53
CA ASP A 16 17.91 9.90 33.00
C ASP A 16 16.77 9.22 33.78
N GLY A 17 15.70 8.88 33.06
CA GLY A 17 14.52 8.24 33.64
C GLY A 17 13.48 7.87 32.59
N VAL A 18 12.50 7.05 32.98
CA VAL A 18 11.44 6.53 32.10
C VAL A 18 10.64 7.66 31.44
N LEU A 19 10.47 8.81 32.11
CA LEU A 19 9.82 9.99 31.54
C LEU A 19 10.60 10.60 30.36
N ARG A 20 11.94 10.59 30.41
CA ARG A 20 12.81 11.09 29.33
C ARG A 20 12.63 10.24 28.08
N SER A 21 12.71 8.92 28.21
CA SER A 21 12.53 7.98 27.09
C SER A 21 11.13 8.08 26.47
N LEU A 22 10.09 8.24 27.30
CA LEU A 22 8.72 8.38 26.78
C LEU A 22 8.53 9.68 25.98
N ILE A 23 9.13 10.79 26.42
CA ILE A 23 9.00 12.09 25.74
C ILE A 23 9.89 12.14 24.49
N VAL A 24 11.16 11.71 24.59
CA VAL A 24 12.14 11.81 23.51
C VAL A 24 11.91 10.73 22.45
N ASP A 25 11.86 9.46 22.85
CA ASP A 25 11.72 8.33 21.91
C ASP A 25 10.26 8.03 21.57
N GLY A 26 9.32 8.34 22.46
CA GLY A 26 7.89 8.16 22.20
C GLY A 26 7.30 9.33 21.42
N VAL A 27 7.21 10.50 22.06
CA VAL A 27 6.48 11.66 21.49
C VAL A 27 7.27 12.37 20.40
N ILE A 28 8.54 12.72 20.64
CA ILE A 28 9.34 13.51 19.70
C ILE A 28 9.74 12.68 18.48
N ALA A 29 10.23 11.46 18.68
CA ALA A 29 10.55 10.57 17.55
C ALA A 29 9.27 10.13 16.79
N GLY A 30 8.17 9.88 17.52
CA GLY A 30 6.86 9.60 16.93
C GLY A 30 6.34 10.73 16.04
N ALA A 31 6.30 11.97 16.55
CA ALA A 31 5.96 13.15 15.77
C ALA A 31 6.94 13.38 14.60
N GLY A 32 8.22 13.06 14.80
CA GLY A 32 9.26 13.02 13.77
C GLY A 32 8.90 12.14 12.58
N SER A 33 8.41 10.94 12.85
CA SER A 33 7.97 10.01 11.80
C SER A 33 6.78 10.59 11.02
N VAL A 34 5.77 11.14 11.70
CA VAL A 34 4.58 11.73 11.05
C VAL A 34 4.97 12.90 10.15
N VAL A 35 5.80 13.82 10.65
CA VAL A 35 6.25 14.99 9.87
C VAL A 35 7.14 14.60 8.69
N THR A 36 7.87 13.48 8.78
CA THR A 36 8.68 12.97 7.66
C THR A 36 7.82 12.23 6.62
N PHE A 37 6.78 11.51 7.06
CA PHE A 37 5.88 10.77 6.18
C PHE A 37 4.87 11.66 5.46
N LEU A 38 4.39 12.73 6.11
CA LEU A 38 3.39 13.64 5.55
C LEU A 38 3.78 14.24 4.18
N PRO A 39 5.00 14.80 3.96
CA PRO A 39 5.38 15.34 2.66
C PRO A 39 5.43 14.27 1.57
N GLN A 40 5.88 13.06 1.90
CA GLN A 40 5.89 11.94 0.94
C GLN A 40 4.47 11.59 0.48
N ILE A 41 3.51 11.57 1.41
CA ILE A 41 2.10 11.32 1.11
C ILE A 41 1.51 12.45 0.27
N LEU A 42 1.78 13.72 0.62
CA LEU A 42 1.31 14.88 -0.14
C LEU A 42 1.82 14.86 -1.59
N ILE A 43 3.10 14.55 -1.80
CA ILE A 43 3.69 14.45 -3.14
C ILE A 43 3.02 13.32 -3.93
N LEU A 44 2.83 12.14 -3.34
CA LEU A 44 2.17 11.02 -4.00
C LEU A 44 0.73 11.38 -4.40
N PHE A 45 -0.06 11.96 -3.50
CA PHE A 45 -1.44 12.38 -3.81
C PHE A 45 -1.50 13.49 -4.85
N ALA A 46 -0.56 14.45 -4.83
CA ALA A 46 -0.46 15.47 -5.85
C ALA A 46 -0.27 14.85 -7.24
N TRP A 47 0.63 13.87 -7.38
CA TRP A 47 0.83 13.15 -8.64
C TRP A 47 -0.38 12.31 -9.06
N ILE A 48 -1.05 11.66 -8.12
CA ILE A 48 -2.29 10.91 -8.41
C ILE A 48 -3.37 11.87 -8.93
N LEU A 49 -3.57 13.02 -8.29
CA LEU A 49 -4.53 14.04 -8.74
C LEU A 49 -4.18 14.55 -10.14
N VAL A 50 -2.91 14.84 -10.42
CA VAL A 50 -2.46 15.27 -11.75
C VAL A 50 -2.72 14.19 -12.81
N LEU A 51 -2.47 12.92 -12.48
CA LEU A 51 -2.76 11.78 -13.37
C LEU A 51 -4.28 11.56 -13.59
N GLU A 52 -5.09 11.93 -12.61
CA GLU A 52 -6.55 11.85 -12.64
C GLU A 52 -7.12 12.97 -13.52
N GLU A 53 -6.70 14.22 -13.30
CA GLU A 53 -7.16 15.38 -14.07
C GLU A 53 -6.66 15.38 -15.51
N SER A 54 -5.47 14.84 -15.79
CA SER A 54 -4.97 14.69 -17.17
C SER A 54 -5.69 13.60 -17.98
N GLY A 55 -6.63 12.85 -17.38
CA GLY A 55 -7.33 11.76 -18.04
C GLY A 55 -6.42 10.59 -18.44
N TYR A 56 -5.19 10.53 -17.91
CA TYR A 56 -4.26 9.42 -18.17
C TYR A 56 -4.68 8.15 -17.42
N LEU A 57 -5.23 8.30 -16.21
CA LEU A 57 -5.74 7.19 -15.39
C LEU A 57 -6.81 6.34 -16.10
N PRO A 58 -7.85 6.93 -16.74
CA PRO A 58 -8.80 6.18 -17.56
C PRO A 58 -8.16 5.39 -18.72
N ARG A 59 -7.14 5.94 -19.38
CA ARG A 59 -6.42 5.26 -20.48
C ARG A 59 -5.54 4.12 -19.97
N ALA A 60 -4.82 4.34 -18.87
CA ALA A 60 -4.00 3.32 -18.23
C ALA A 60 -4.86 2.14 -17.73
N ALA A 61 -6.02 2.45 -17.14
CA ALA A 61 -6.98 1.43 -16.71
C ALA A 61 -7.46 0.55 -17.87
N PHE A 62 -7.70 1.13 -19.06
CA PHE A 62 -8.07 0.37 -20.25
C PHE A 62 -6.94 -0.54 -20.76
N LEU A 63 -5.70 -0.05 -20.76
CA LEU A 63 -4.53 -0.85 -21.18
C LEU A 63 -4.29 -2.05 -20.25
N LEU A 64 -4.52 -1.85 -18.95
CA LEU A 64 -4.31 -2.84 -17.90
C LEU A 64 -5.52 -3.75 -17.67
N ASP A 65 -6.69 -3.41 -18.23
CA ASP A 65 -7.92 -4.21 -18.16
C ASP A 65 -7.72 -5.62 -18.70
N ARG A 66 -6.87 -5.78 -19.73
CA ARG A 66 -6.54 -7.12 -20.26
C ARG A 66 -5.77 -7.97 -19.26
N LEU A 67 -4.87 -7.37 -18.46
CA LEU A 67 -4.12 -8.10 -17.43
C LEU A 67 -4.98 -8.35 -16.18
N MET A 68 -5.83 -7.39 -15.80
CA MET A 68 -6.77 -7.54 -14.70
C MET A 68 -7.91 -8.53 -15.00
N SER A 69 -8.35 -8.64 -16.26
CA SER A 69 -9.35 -9.63 -16.66
C SER A 69 -8.82 -11.06 -16.58
N PHE A 70 -7.52 -11.29 -16.80
CA PHE A 70 -6.85 -12.56 -16.47
C PHE A 70 -6.90 -12.89 -14.97
N ALA A 71 -6.76 -11.88 -14.12
CA ALA A 71 -6.96 -12.01 -12.66
C ALA A 71 -8.45 -12.05 -12.25
N GLY A 72 -9.37 -11.72 -13.17
CA GLY A 72 -10.81 -11.74 -12.96
C GLY A 72 -11.42 -10.49 -12.33
N LEU A 73 -10.74 -9.34 -12.38
CA LEU A 73 -11.24 -8.03 -11.92
C LEU A 73 -11.48 -7.08 -13.10
N SER A 74 -12.38 -6.11 -12.91
CA SER A 74 -12.55 -4.99 -13.85
C SER A 74 -11.38 -3.99 -13.74
N GLY A 75 -10.95 -3.40 -14.85
CA GLY A 75 -9.87 -2.40 -14.92
C GLY A 75 -10.16 -1.13 -14.11
N ARG A 76 -11.42 -0.87 -13.72
CA ARG A 76 -11.81 0.17 -12.76
C ARG A 76 -11.28 -0.10 -11.34
N SER A 77 -10.96 -1.36 -11.04
CA SER A 77 -10.36 -1.81 -9.76
C SER A 77 -8.86 -1.53 -9.70
N PHE A 78 -8.23 -1.10 -10.80
CA PHE A 78 -6.80 -0.81 -10.83
C PHE A 78 -6.43 0.42 -10.01
N ILE A 79 -7.23 1.49 -10.07
CA ILE A 79 -6.96 2.75 -9.37
C ILE A 79 -6.93 2.54 -7.85
N PRO A 80 -7.93 1.84 -7.25
CA PRO A 80 -7.88 1.51 -5.84
C PRO A 80 -6.74 0.59 -5.44
N LEU A 81 -6.37 -0.39 -6.30
CA LEU A 81 -5.27 -1.31 -6.00
C LEU A 81 -3.91 -0.63 -6.03
N LEU A 82 -3.66 0.23 -7.03
CA LEU A 82 -2.42 1.00 -7.12
C LEU A 82 -2.30 2.00 -5.97
N SER A 83 -3.41 2.63 -5.59
CA SER A 83 -3.46 3.48 -4.39
C SER A 83 -3.22 2.68 -3.11
N SER A 84 -3.77 1.45 -3.00
CA SER A 84 -3.58 0.55 -1.84
C SER A 84 -2.14 0.13 -1.62
N PHE A 85 -1.35 -0.01 -2.69
CA PHE A 85 0.11 -0.26 -2.60
C PHE A 85 0.85 0.89 -1.91
N ALA A 86 0.46 2.14 -2.19
CA ALA A 86 1.05 3.30 -1.51
C ALA A 86 0.53 3.42 -0.07
N CYS A 87 -0.80 3.42 0.09
CA CYS A 87 -1.49 3.46 1.38
C CYS A 87 -2.86 2.76 1.31
N ALA A 88 -3.14 1.84 2.24
CA ALA A 88 -4.38 1.06 2.25
C ALA A 88 -5.65 1.91 2.49
N VAL A 89 -5.56 2.98 3.28
CA VAL A 89 -6.72 3.81 3.66
C VAL A 89 -7.39 4.50 2.46
N PRO A 90 -6.69 5.30 1.64
CA PRO A 90 -7.30 5.92 0.46
C PRO A 90 -7.69 4.90 -0.61
N GLY A 91 -6.91 3.83 -0.76
CA GLY A 91 -7.24 2.72 -1.65
C GLY A 91 -8.62 2.13 -1.32
N ILE A 92 -8.88 1.81 -0.06
CA ILE A 92 -10.19 1.30 0.39
C ILE A 92 -11.29 2.36 0.18
N MET A 93 -11.04 3.63 0.51
CA MET A 93 -12.02 4.71 0.31
C MET A 93 -12.40 4.91 -1.16
N SER A 94 -11.45 4.77 -2.09
CA SER A 94 -11.68 4.91 -3.53
C SER A 94 -12.51 3.77 -4.13
N THR A 95 -12.62 2.61 -3.47
CA THR A 95 -13.46 1.49 -3.95
C THR A 95 -14.95 1.84 -4.05
N ARG A 96 -15.39 2.95 -3.44
CA ARG A 96 -16.77 3.45 -3.54
C ARG A 96 -17.20 3.84 -4.95
N THR A 97 -16.24 4.10 -5.86
CA THR A 97 -16.53 4.43 -7.27
C THR A 97 -16.86 3.20 -8.11
N ILE A 98 -16.60 1.99 -7.59
CA ILE A 98 -16.91 0.72 -8.25
C ILE A 98 -18.41 0.44 -8.10
N GLN A 99 -19.13 0.50 -9.22
CA GLN A 99 -20.58 0.26 -9.30
C GLN A 99 -20.96 -1.18 -8.92
N ASN A 100 -20.10 -2.16 -9.25
CA ASN A 100 -20.37 -3.56 -8.94
C ASN A 100 -19.98 -3.84 -7.47
N PRO A 101 -20.95 -4.18 -6.59
CA PRO A 101 -20.66 -4.43 -5.19
C PRO A 101 -19.69 -5.61 -4.98
N ARG A 102 -19.60 -6.53 -5.95
CA ARG A 102 -18.72 -7.70 -5.87
C ARG A 102 -17.26 -7.34 -6.08
N ASP A 103 -16.96 -6.63 -7.16
CA ASP A 103 -15.61 -6.13 -7.44
C ASP A 103 -15.16 -5.19 -6.32
N ARG A 104 -16.09 -4.41 -5.76
CA ARG A 104 -15.83 -3.58 -4.58
C ARG A 104 -15.43 -4.41 -3.37
N LEU A 105 -16.19 -5.46 -3.02
CA LEU A 105 -15.87 -6.37 -1.91
C LEU A 105 -14.53 -7.08 -2.10
N VAL A 106 -14.27 -7.61 -3.31
CA VAL A 106 -13.00 -8.27 -3.66
C VAL A 106 -11.84 -7.30 -3.47
N THR A 107 -11.97 -6.07 -3.98
CA THR A 107 -10.92 -5.05 -3.89
C THR A 107 -10.67 -4.62 -2.45
N ILE A 108 -11.71 -4.45 -1.63
CA ILE A 108 -11.58 -4.16 -0.19
C ILE A 108 -10.89 -5.31 0.55
N LEU A 109 -11.16 -6.56 0.18
CA LEU A 109 -10.55 -7.74 0.82
C LEU A 109 -9.08 -7.93 0.42
N ILE A 110 -8.71 -7.50 -0.79
CA ILE A 110 -7.34 -7.56 -1.31
C ILE A 110 -6.47 -6.41 -0.79
N ALA A 111 -7.05 -5.22 -0.56
CA ALA A 111 -6.30 -4.03 -0.14
C ALA A 111 -5.38 -4.25 1.09
N PRO A 112 -5.77 -4.98 2.15
CA PRO A 112 -4.91 -5.24 3.31
C PRO A 112 -3.86 -6.32 3.09
N LEU A 113 -4.06 -7.21 2.11
CA LEU A 113 -3.10 -8.24 1.72
C LEU A 113 -1.92 -7.61 0.97
N MET A 114 -2.11 -6.43 0.39
CA MET A 114 -1.03 -5.65 -0.19
C MET A 114 -0.22 -4.93 0.89
N THR A 115 1.09 -4.97 0.74
CA THR A 115 2.04 -4.38 1.68
C THR A 115 2.18 -2.89 1.41
N CYS A 116 1.65 -2.05 2.32
CA CYS A 116 1.85 -0.61 2.26
C CYS A 116 3.26 -0.21 2.69
N SER A 117 3.70 0.97 2.24
CA SER A 117 5.01 1.56 2.57
C SER A 117 5.32 1.62 4.07
N ALA A 118 4.29 1.75 4.93
CA ALA A 118 4.43 1.78 6.38
C ALA A 118 4.75 0.41 7.02
N ARG A 119 4.49 -0.71 6.33
CA ARG A 119 4.79 -2.07 6.85
C ARG A 119 6.22 -2.51 6.58
N LEU A 120 6.87 -1.95 5.56
CA LEU A 120 8.26 -2.27 5.20
C LEU A 120 9.24 -2.06 6.38
N PRO A 121 9.26 -0.89 7.08
CA PRO A 121 10.16 -0.67 8.21
C PRO A 121 9.95 -1.68 9.34
N VAL A 122 8.69 -2.05 9.59
CA VAL A 122 8.33 -3.02 10.63
C VAL A 122 8.85 -4.42 10.26
N TYR A 123 8.65 -4.85 9.02
CA TYR A 123 9.17 -6.13 8.54
C TYR A 123 10.69 -6.16 8.56
N THR A 124 11.37 -5.09 8.18
CA THR A 124 12.84 -5.03 8.26
C THR A 124 13.34 -5.09 9.69
N LEU A 125 12.64 -4.45 10.64
CA LEU A 125 12.99 -4.51 12.07
C LEU A 125 12.79 -5.92 12.63
N LEU A 126 11.65 -6.54 12.32
CA LEU A 126 11.33 -7.89 12.77
C LEU A 126 12.31 -8.93 12.18
N ILE A 127 12.60 -8.81 10.88
CA ILE A 127 13.56 -9.67 10.18
C ILE A 127 14.98 -9.46 10.74
N GLY A 128 15.38 -8.22 11.01
CA GLY A 128 16.66 -7.90 11.61
C GLY A 128 16.83 -8.46 13.03
N ALA A 129 15.74 -8.52 13.81
CA ALA A 129 15.75 -9.02 15.19
C ALA A 129 15.73 -10.55 15.29
N PHE A 130 14.93 -11.22 14.44
CA PHE A 130 14.70 -12.67 14.55
C PHE A 130 15.57 -13.52 13.61
N ILE A 131 16.10 -12.95 12.51
CA ILE A 131 16.79 -13.74 11.48
C ILE A 131 18.30 -13.41 11.49
N PRO A 132 19.17 -14.39 11.77
CA PRO A 132 20.61 -14.18 11.80
C PRO A 132 21.15 -13.81 10.42
N HIS A 133 22.14 -12.92 10.40
CA HIS A 133 22.82 -12.44 9.19
C HIS A 133 23.69 -13.55 8.58
N ARG A 134 23.06 -14.56 7.96
CA ARG A 134 23.75 -15.55 7.14
C ARG A 134 23.61 -15.16 5.67
N ASN A 135 24.75 -14.98 5.01
CA ASN A 135 24.80 -14.79 3.57
C ASN A 135 24.92 -16.17 2.93
N ILE A 136 23.94 -16.56 2.11
CA ILE A 136 23.92 -17.88 1.46
C ILE A 136 24.78 -17.86 0.19
N ALA A 137 24.86 -16.69 -0.46
CA ALA A 137 25.82 -16.37 -1.51
C ALA A 137 26.36 -14.95 -1.24
N HIS A 138 27.56 -14.62 -1.70
CA HIS A 138 28.26 -13.34 -1.44
C HIS A 138 27.41 -12.06 -1.70
N PHE A 139 26.27 -12.18 -2.40
CA PHE A 139 25.31 -11.10 -2.71
C PHE A 139 23.89 -11.32 -2.15
N LEU A 140 23.51 -12.52 -1.67
CA LEU A 140 22.16 -12.83 -1.17
C LEU A 140 22.16 -13.06 0.34
N SER A 141 21.56 -12.11 1.07
CA SER A 141 21.27 -12.25 2.50
C SER A 141 20.00 -13.07 2.72
N LEU A 142 20.00 -13.93 3.73
CA LEU A 142 18.83 -14.72 4.12
C LEU A 142 17.65 -13.81 4.50
N GLN A 143 17.94 -12.61 5.03
CA GLN A 143 16.95 -11.56 5.30
C GLN A 143 16.26 -11.05 4.04
N GLY A 144 17.02 -10.82 2.96
CA GLY A 144 16.46 -10.42 1.66
C GLY A 144 15.57 -11.50 1.06
N LEU A 145 15.96 -12.77 1.22
CA LEU A 145 15.16 -13.91 0.74
C LEU A 145 13.84 -14.04 1.51
N VAL A 146 13.85 -13.82 2.84
CA VAL A 146 12.62 -13.84 3.66
C VAL A 146 11.71 -12.67 3.30
N LEU A 147 12.26 -11.47 3.10
CA LEU A 147 11.47 -10.31 2.69
C LEU A 147 10.81 -10.55 1.32
N PHE A 148 11.58 -11.11 0.37
CA PHE A 148 11.07 -11.48 -0.95
C PHE A 148 9.99 -12.57 -0.85
N GLY A 149 10.20 -13.60 -0.02
CA GLY A 149 9.22 -14.65 0.23
C GLY A 149 7.91 -14.11 0.81
N LEU A 150 7.99 -13.17 1.78
CA LEU A 150 6.82 -12.54 2.37
C LEU A 150 6.03 -11.73 1.34
N TYR A 151 6.72 -10.98 0.47
CA TYR A 151 6.10 -10.28 -0.66
C TYR A 151 5.46 -11.24 -1.67
N ALA A 152 6.14 -12.33 -2.01
CA ALA A 152 5.62 -13.34 -2.93
C ALA A 152 4.35 -14.02 -2.37
N VAL A 153 4.34 -14.36 -1.07
CA VAL A 153 3.16 -14.90 -0.39
C VAL A 153 2.02 -13.89 -0.35
N ALA A 154 2.30 -12.60 -0.12
CA ALA A 154 1.30 -11.55 -0.16
C ALA A 154 0.63 -11.46 -1.55
N ILE A 155 1.42 -11.43 -2.63
CA ILE A 155 0.91 -11.41 -4.01
C ILE A 155 0.13 -12.69 -4.33
N ALA A 156 0.66 -13.86 -3.96
CA ALA A 156 0.00 -15.14 -4.19
C ALA A 156 -1.34 -15.23 -3.45
N SER A 157 -1.40 -14.79 -2.19
CA SER A 157 -2.63 -14.78 -1.39
C SER A 157 -3.70 -13.86 -1.99
N ALA A 158 -3.31 -12.67 -2.49
CA ALA A 158 -4.22 -11.77 -3.19
C ALA A 158 -4.82 -12.43 -4.47
N LEU A 159 -3.98 -13.10 -5.26
CA LEU A 159 -4.42 -13.84 -6.46
C LEU A 159 -5.34 -15.01 -6.10
N VAL A 160 -5.02 -15.78 -5.06
CA VAL A 160 -5.84 -16.90 -4.58
C VAL A 160 -7.21 -16.40 -4.11
N VAL A 161 -7.25 -15.33 -3.31
CA VAL A 161 -8.51 -14.74 -2.83
C VAL A 161 -9.37 -14.27 -4.00
N ALA A 162 -8.79 -13.53 -4.95
CA ALA A 162 -9.48 -13.10 -6.16
C ALA A 162 -10.07 -14.28 -6.95
N ARG A 163 -9.28 -15.34 -7.14
CA ARG A 163 -9.67 -16.54 -7.89
C ARG A 163 -10.76 -17.35 -7.18
N VAL A 164 -10.66 -17.52 -5.86
CA VAL A 164 -11.62 -18.27 -5.04
C VAL A 164 -12.96 -17.55 -4.97
N LEU A 165 -12.97 -16.23 -4.75
CA LEU A 165 -14.22 -15.45 -4.73
C LEU A 165 -14.95 -15.49 -6.08
N ARG A 166 -14.18 -15.55 -7.17
CA ARG A 166 -14.73 -15.66 -8.53
C ARG A 166 -15.27 -17.06 -8.82
N TRP A 167 -14.54 -18.12 -8.41
CA TRP A 167 -14.97 -19.50 -8.60
C TRP A 167 -16.23 -19.84 -7.80
N ARG A 168 -16.34 -19.36 -6.54
CA ARG A 168 -17.52 -19.60 -5.71
C ARG A 168 -18.79 -18.90 -6.19
N ASN A 169 -18.68 -17.86 -7.01
CA ASN A 169 -19.79 -16.98 -7.37
C ASN A 169 -20.04 -16.89 -8.89
N ALA A 170 -19.57 -17.88 -9.66
CA ALA A 170 -19.73 -17.96 -11.12
C ALA A 170 -21.20 -18.01 -11.61
N ASP A 171 -22.16 -18.25 -10.71
CA ASP A 171 -23.54 -18.58 -11.07
C ASP A 171 -24.54 -17.41 -11.11
N ARG A 172 -24.13 -16.17 -10.82
CA ARG A 172 -25.09 -15.03 -10.78
C ARG A 172 -24.59 -13.78 -11.48
N GLN A 173 -24.95 -13.65 -12.76
CA GLN A 173 -25.12 -12.43 -13.54
C GLN A 173 -23.90 -11.49 -13.72
N GLU A 174 -23.42 -11.51 -14.97
CA GLU A 174 -22.63 -10.48 -15.62
C GLU A 174 -23.38 -9.13 -15.56
N ALA A 175 -22.85 -8.17 -14.81
CA ALA A 175 -23.27 -6.78 -14.98
C ALA A 175 -22.59 -6.25 -16.24
N THR A 176 -23.22 -6.47 -17.39
CA THR A 176 -22.96 -5.82 -18.67
C THR A 176 -23.14 -4.31 -18.48
N LEU A 177 -22.10 -3.63 -17.98
CA LEU A 177 -22.10 -2.18 -17.92
C LEU A 177 -21.50 -1.67 -19.23
N LEU A 178 -22.36 -1.19 -20.12
CA LEU A 178 -21.98 -0.34 -21.25
C LEU A 178 -20.91 0.65 -20.77
N MET A 179 -19.74 0.56 -21.39
CA MET A 179 -18.65 1.50 -21.17
C MET A 179 -18.93 2.70 -22.08
N GLU A 180 -19.81 3.60 -21.66
CA GLU A 180 -19.81 4.95 -22.24
C GLU A 180 -18.47 5.58 -21.92
N LEU A 181 -17.69 5.81 -22.97
CA LEU A 181 -16.39 6.43 -22.93
C LEU A 181 -16.58 7.86 -22.35
N PRO A 182 -16.07 8.18 -21.16
CA PRO A 182 -16.27 9.50 -20.59
C PRO A 182 -15.63 10.54 -21.51
N ALA A 183 -16.42 11.56 -21.85
CA ALA A 183 -15.97 12.63 -22.74
C ALA A 183 -14.78 13.38 -22.13
N TYR A 184 -13.76 13.58 -22.96
CA TYR A 184 -12.55 14.35 -22.70
C TYR A 184 -12.93 15.73 -22.16
N ARG A 185 -12.58 16.01 -20.90
CA ARG A 185 -12.67 17.36 -20.34
C ARG A 185 -11.24 17.91 -20.25
N VAL A 186 -10.98 18.90 -21.09
CA VAL A 186 -9.80 19.77 -21.08
C VAL A 186 -9.88 20.77 -19.94
#